data_AF-A0A1R1C277-F1
#
_entry.id   AF-A0A1R1C277-F1
#
_cell.length_a   1.000
_cell.length_b   1.000
_cell.length_c   1.000
_cell.angle_alpha   90.00
_cell.angle_beta   90.00
_cell.angle_gamma   90.00
#
_symmetry.space_group_name_H-M   'P 1'
#
loop_
_entity.id
_entity.type
_entity.pdbx_description
1 polymer ?
#
loop_
_entity_poly.entity_id
_entity_poly.type
_entity_poly.pdbx_seq_one_letter_code
_entity_poly.pdbx_strand_id
1 'polypeptide(L)' 'MTWKPIYDSEQLSLIVDDVKQVAMLEVNSGGYVPHYITFHWNEQELAEIIQALQNAQQELKGNHA' A
#
# COMPACT_ATOMS: atom_id res chain seq x y z
N MET A 1 -17.66 -10.44 -4.76
CA MET A 1 -16.31 -9.84 -4.80
C MET A 1 -16.50 -8.35 -4.86
N THR A 2 -16.26 -7.67 -3.74
CA THR A 2 -16.41 -6.22 -3.66
C THR A 2 -15.01 -5.66 -3.43
N TRP A 3 -14.35 -5.30 -4.52
CA TRP A 3 -13.10 -4.56 -4.46
C TRP A 3 -13.42 -3.19 -3.88
N LYS A 4 -12.99 -2.94 -2.64
CA LYS A 4 -13.28 -1.71 -1.91
C LYS A 4 -12.04 -0.82 -1.90
N PRO A 5 -12.01 0.28 -2.67
CA PRO A 5 -10.92 1.24 -2.60
C PRO A 5 -10.91 1.91 -1.21
N ILE A 6 -9.74 1.96 -0.58
CA ILE A 6 -9.50 2.55 0.74
C ILE A 6 -8.70 3.86 0.62
N TYR A 7 -7.79 3.91 -0.35
CA TYR A 7 -7.00 5.09 -0.64
C TYR A 7 -6.74 5.14 -2.15
N ASP A 8 -6.78 6.33 -2.73
CA ASP A 8 -6.54 6.54 -4.15
C ASP A 8 -5.83 7.88 -4.38
N SER A 9 -4.76 7.84 -5.17
CA SER A 9 -3.98 8.99 -5.63
C SER A 9 -3.49 8.73 -7.06
N GLU A 10 -2.89 9.73 -7.71
CA GLU A 10 -2.40 9.58 -9.09
C GLU A 10 -1.41 8.42 -9.28
N GLN A 11 -0.66 8.06 -8.22
CA GLN A 11 0.42 7.07 -8.30
C GLN A 11 0.19 5.84 -7.42
N LEU A 12 -0.78 5.87 -6.49
CA LEU A 12 -0.98 4.81 -5.50
C LEU A 12 -2.47 4.56 -5.27
N SER A 13 -2.88 3.30 -5.35
CA SER A 13 -4.23 2.88 -5.01
C SER A 13 -4.19 1.69 -4.05
N LEU A 14 -4.84 1.82 -2.88
CA LEU A 14 -4.97 0.74 -1.90
C LEU A 14 -6.42 0.23 -1.92
N ILE A 15 -6.60 -1.06 -2.18
CA ILE A 15 -7.89 -1.71 -2.35
C ILE A 15 -7.96 -2.93 -1.42
N VAL A 16 -9.14 -3.22 -0.88
CA VAL A 16 -9.39 -4.43 -0.06
C VAL A 16 -10.40 -5.33 -0.78
N ASP A 17 -10.11 -6.63 -0.83
CA ASP A 17 -11.07 -7.66 -1.22
C ASP A 17 -11.53 -8.39 0.06
N ASP A 18 -12.78 -8.11 0.46
CA ASP A 18 -13.42 -8.68 1.66
C ASP A 18 -13.72 -10.18 1.52
N VAL A 19 -13.82 -10.70 0.31
CA VAL A 19 -14.05 -12.12 0.06
C VAL A 19 -12.75 -12.91 0.19
N LYS A 20 -11.64 -12.35 -0.31
CA LYS A 20 -10.33 -12.98 -0.26
C LYS A 20 -9.52 -12.65 0.99
N GLN A 21 -9.97 -11.68 1.80
CA GLN A 21 -9.26 -11.18 2.99
C GLN A 21 -7.84 -10.73 2.65
N VAL A 22 -7.71 -9.98 1.55
CA VAL A 22 -6.43 -9.44 1.08
C VAL A 22 -6.52 -7.93 0.87
N ALA A 23 -5.42 -7.26 1.14
CA ALA A 23 -5.17 -5.89 0.72
C ALA A 23 -4.27 -5.88 -0.52
N MET A 24 -4.55 -4.98 -1.44
CA MET A 24 -3.83 -4.79 -2.68
C MET A 24 -3.35 -3.34 -2.79
N LEU A 25 -2.04 -3.13 -2.93
CA LEU A 25 -1.46 -1.83 -3.26
C LEU A 25 -1.01 -1.84 -4.71
N GLU A 26 -1.58 -0.97 -5.52
CA GLU A 26 -1.15 -0.70 -6.88
C GLU A 26 -0.29 0.56 -6.89
N VAL A 27 0.89 0.46 -7.50
CA VAL A 27 1.83 1.57 -7.69
C VAL A 27 1.97 1.83 -9.18
N ASN A 28 1.72 3.07 -9.59
CA ASN A 28 1.87 3.54 -10.96
C ASN A 28 3.09 4.45 -11.08
N SER A 29 3.99 4.14 -12.02
CA SER A 29 5.19 4.95 -12.30
C SER A 29 4.90 6.34 -12.89
N GLY A 30 3.65 6.65 -13.28
CA GLY A 30 3.23 7.95 -13.79
C GLY A 30 3.78 8.31 -15.19
N GLY A 31 4.43 7.36 -15.87
CA GLY A 31 4.96 7.56 -17.22
C GLY A 31 3.90 7.43 -18.32
N TYR A 32 4.26 7.82 -19.55
CA TYR A 32 3.42 7.64 -20.74
C TYR A 32 3.00 6.18 -20.98
N VAL A 33 3.85 5.24 -20.55
CA VAL A 33 3.52 3.81 -20.43
C VAL A 33 3.61 3.49 -18.93
N PRO A 34 2.47 3.49 -18.22
CA PRO A 34 2.48 3.23 -16.79
C PRO A 34 2.92 1.79 -16.52
N HIS A 35 3.95 1.65 -15.68
CA HIS A 35 4.32 0.36 -15.12
C HIS A 35 3.60 0.22 -13.79
N TYR A 36 2.77 -0.82 -13.69
CA TYR A 36 2.03 -1.14 -12.48
C TYR A 36 2.78 -2.23 -11.71
N ILE A 37 3.09 -1.94 -10.46
CA ILE A 37 3.52 -2.96 -9.49
C ILE A 37 2.38 -3.15 -8.52
N THR A 38 1.93 -4.39 -8.37
CA THR A 38 0.84 -4.74 -7.47
C THR A 38 1.37 -5.61 -6.34
N PHE A 39 1.23 -5.13 -5.12
CA PHE A 39 1.50 -5.90 -3.91
C PHE A 39 0.20 -6.46 -3.37
N HIS A 40 0.22 -7.72 -2.94
CA HIS A 40 -0.89 -8.37 -2.26
C HIS A 40 -0.42 -8.80 -0.89
N TRP A 41 -1.21 -8.48 0.13
CA TRP A 41 -0.95 -8.88 1.51
C TRP A 41 -2.19 -9.53 2.10
N ASN A 42 -2.00 -10.66 2.78
CA ASN A 42 -3.00 -11.15 3.72
C ASN A 42 -3.02 -10.28 5.00
N GLU A 43 -3.91 -10.59 5.93
CA GLU A 43 -4.06 -9.83 7.19
C GLU A 43 -2.75 -9.73 8.01
N GLN A 44 -2.01 -10.83 8.14
CA GLN A 44 -0.75 -10.86 8.91
C GLN A 44 0.34 -10.02 8.21
N GLU A 45 0.56 -10.25 6.92
CA GLU A 45 1.56 -9.51 6.13
C GLU A 45 1.25 -8.01 6.13
N LEU A 46 -0.04 -7.65 6.05
CA LEU A 46 -0.48 -6.25 6.10
C LEU A 46 -0.11 -5.62 7.44
N ALA A 47 -0.33 -6.32 8.56
CA ALA A 47 0.06 -5.82 9.88
C ALA A 47 1.57 -5.60 10.01
N GLU A 48 2.38 -6.53 9.49
CA GLU A 48 3.84 -6.42 9.47
C GLU A 48 4.32 -5.21 8.64
N ILE A 49 3.73 -5.00 7.46
CA ILE A 49 4.03 -3.85 6.60
C ILE A 49 3.58 -2.53 7.22
N ILE A 50 2.41 -2.48 7.87
CA ILE A 50 1.95 -1.29 8.60
C ILE A 50 2.96 -0.92 9.69
N GLN A 51 3.42 -1.90 10.47
CA GLN A 51 4.43 -1.65 11.50
C GLN A 51 5.75 -1.13 10.90
N ALA A 52 6.22 -1.73 9.80
CA ALA A 52 7.43 -1.27 9.11
C ALA A 52 7.30 0.16 8.58
N LEU A 53 6.15 0.52 7.98
CA LEU A 53 5.89 1.87 7.48
C LEU A 53 5.81 2.90 8.61
N GLN A 54 5.22 2.53 9.76
CA GLN A 54 5.19 3.37 10.95
C GLN A 54 6.61 3.62 11.50
N ASN A 55 7.44 2.58 11.57
CA ASN A 55 8.85 2.71 11.98
C ASN A 55 9.60 3.64 11.02
N ALA A 56 9.44 3.47 9.71
CA ALA A 56 10.05 4.35 8.70
C ALA A 56 9.60 5.81 8.87
N GLN A 57 8.32 6.05 9.17
CA GLN A 57 7.82 7.38 9.46
C GLN A 57 8.47 7.99 10.72
N GLN A 58 8.72 7.19 11.77
CA GLN A 58 9.40 7.64 12.98
C GLN A 58 10.86 8.01 12.70
N GLU A 59 11.58 7.18 11.95
CA GLU A 59 12.97 7.46 11.52
C GLU A 59 13.07 8.79 10.74
N LEU A 60 12.14 9.04 9.82
CA LEU A 60 12.09 10.28 9.06
C LEU A 60 11.79 11.52 9.94
N LYS A 61 11.08 11.34 11.05
CA LYS A 61 10.81 12.42 12.02
C LYS A 61 11.98 12.65 12.99
N GLY A 62 12.94 11.72 13.10
CA GLY A 62 13.88 11.61 14.21
C GLY A 62 15.37 11.80 13.92
N ASN A 63 15.82 11.93 12.66
CA ASN A 63 17.23 12.16 12.32
C ASN A 63 17.56 13.62 11.91
N HIS A 64 16.93 14.59 12.59
CA HIS A 64 17.31 16.01 12.54
C HIS A 64 17.71 16.53 13.94
N ALA A 65 18.61 15.80 14.62
CA ALA A 65 19.33 16.29 15.80
C ALA A 65 20.83 16.11 15.60
#